data_AF-A0A2Z6UJF9-F1
#
_entry.id   AF-A0A2Z6UJF9-F1
#
_cell.length_a   1.000
_cell.length_b   1.000
_cell.length_c   1.000
_cell.angle_alpha   90.00
_cell.angle_beta   90.00
_cell.angle_gamma   90.00
#
_symmetry.space_group_name_H-M   'P 1'
#
loop_
_entity.id
_entity.type
_entity.pdbx_description
1 polymer ?
#
loop_
_entity_poly.entity_id
_entity_poly.type
_entity_poly.pdbx_seq_one_letter_code
_entity_poly.pdbx_strand_id
1 'polypeptide(L)'
;MGLKNYEYQYSRYLRELERKGEFIPVPTAVSHYHLLDEAFHTKTSQLIGRDLYKEFSKPTAYEQFIGNLVFYRMQQGFLGSLSLGMVSIFRQDAAFLSYYDKILRSPLFGMSAEESLYWLEKCLCQEHQGFDVQVKYHQKMLKNMLRLTDSLDYLWPVNREMRLMKAGGSIERAITNNIKAFLQFKETVTVL
;
A
#
# COMPACT_ATOMS: atom_id res chain seq x y z
N MET A 1 6.51 -0.76 -3.67
CA MET A 1 7.20 -1.11 -2.41
C MET A 1 6.47 -2.19 -1.59
N GLY A 2 5.15 -2.36 -1.73
CA GLY A 2 4.44 -3.53 -1.19
C GLY A 2 4.98 -4.86 -1.76
N LEU A 3 5.18 -4.93 -3.09
CA LEU A 3 5.73 -6.10 -3.80
C LEU A 3 7.06 -6.61 -3.22
N LYS A 4 8.03 -5.72 -3.01
CA LYS A 4 9.33 -6.09 -2.41
C LYS A 4 9.21 -6.67 -0.99
N ASN A 5 8.16 -6.35 -0.24
CA ASN A 5 8.01 -6.83 1.13
C ASN A 5 7.51 -8.28 1.19
N TYR A 6 6.67 -8.72 0.23
CA TYR A 6 6.17 -10.11 0.21
C TYR A 6 6.84 -10.98 -0.87
N GLU A 7 7.04 -10.48 -2.09
CA GLU A 7 7.62 -11.27 -3.18
C GLU A 7 9.09 -11.62 -2.95
N TYR A 8 9.80 -10.83 -2.14
CA TYR A 8 11.17 -11.18 -1.75
C TYR A 8 11.24 -12.51 -1.00
N GLN A 9 10.25 -12.82 -0.16
CA GLN A 9 10.20 -14.12 0.53
C GLN A 9 9.93 -15.24 -0.47
N TYR A 10 9.02 -15.05 -1.42
CA TYR A 10 8.76 -16.04 -2.48
C TYR A 10 9.98 -16.25 -3.38
N SER A 11 10.71 -15.18 -3.72
CA SER A 11 11.96 -15.26 -4.49
C SER A 11 13.07 -16.01 -3.74
N ARG A 12 13.14 -15.87 -2.40
CA ARG A 12 14.05 -16.68 -1.57
C ARG A 12 13.64 -18.14 -1.51
N TYR A 13 12.35 -18.41 -1.33
CA TYR A 13 11.81 -19.75 -1.29
C TYR A 13 12.02 -20.48 -2.63
N LEU A 14 11.81 -19.79 -3.75
CA LEU A 14 12.11 -20.32 -5.07
C LEU A 14 13.57 -20.81 -5.17
N ARG A 15 14.53 -19.96 -4.79
CA ARG A 15 15.97 -20.30 -4.85
C ARG A 15 16.33 -21.46 -3.94
N GLU A 16 15.61 -21.64 -2.83
CA GLU A 16 15.77 -22.79 -1.96
C GLU A 16 15.29 -24.08 -2.64
N LEU A 17 14.12 -24.06 -3.27
CA LEU A 17 13.57 -25.19 -4.01
C LEU A 17 14.49 -25.59 -5.19
N GLU A 18 14.98 -24.61 -5.95
CA GLU A 18 15.95 -24.83 -7.03
C GLU A 18 17.20 -25.55 -6.53
N ARG A 19 17.77 -25.09 -5.41
CA ARG A 19 18.97 -25.70 -4.82
C ARG A 19 18.75 -27.14 -4.38
N LYS A 20 17.54 -27.49 -3.95
CA LYS A 20 17.17 -28.85 -3.54
C LYS A 20 16.72 -29.73 -4.71
N GLY A 21 16.54 -29.16 -5.91
CA GLY A 21 15.94 -29.86 -7.04
C GLY A 21 14.47 -30.22 -6.83
N GLU A 22 13.75 -29.44 -6.01
CA GLU A 22 12.34 -29.66 -5.69
C GLU A 22 11.41 -28.96 -6.69
N PHE A 23 10.14 -29.40 -6.75
CA PHE A 23 9.12 -28.78 -7.58
C PHE A 23 8.87 -27.32 -7.16
N ILE A 24 8.86 -26.41 -8.15
CA ILE A 24 8.59 -24.99 -7.94
C ILE A 24 7.12 -24.70 -8.27
N PRO A 25 6.29 -24.28 -7.30
CA PRO A 25 4.92 -23.87 -7.59
C PRO A 25 4.88 -22.67 -8.56
N VAL A 26 4.00 -22.73 -9.55
CA VAL A 26 3.85 -21.66 -10.56
C VAL A 26 3.67 -20.28 -9.93
N PRO A 27 2.83 -20.06 -8.89
CA PRO A 27 2.70 -18.74 -8.27
C PRO A 27 4.02 -18.22 -7.68
N THR A 28 4.84 -19.12 -7.12
CA THR A 28 6.16 -18.78 -6.57
C THR A 28 7.12 -18.33 -7.67
N ALA A 29 7.11 -19.02 -8.83
CA ALA A 29 7.89 -18.62 -10.00
C ALA A 29 7.45 -17.25 -10.54
N VAL A 30 6.14 -17.02 -10.67
CA VAL A 30 5.60 -15.73 -11.13
C VAL A 30 6.04 -14.59 -10.19
N SER A 31 5.90 -14.76 -8.87
CA SER A 31 6.35 -13.74 -7.90
C SER A 31 7.85 -13.48 -7.97
N HIS A 32 8.68 -14.50 -8.24
CA HIS A 32 10.12 -14.30 -8.39
C HIS A 32 10.45 -13.41 -9.60
N TYR A 33 9.90 -13.73 -10.77
CA TYR A 33 10.18 -12.96 -11.98
C TYR A 33 9.59 -11.55 -11.92
N HIS A 34 8.39 -11.40 -11.38
CA HIS A 34 7.79 -10.09 -11.16
C HIS A 34 8.64 -9.22 -10.22
N LEU A 35 9.24 -9.80 -9.18
CA LEU A 35 10.16 -9.07 -8.31
C LEU A 35 11.39 -8.54 -9.06
N LEU A 36 11.93 -9.32 -10.02
CA LEU A 36 13.07 -8.90 -10.84
C LEU A 36 12.68 -7.72 -11.74
N ASP A 37 11.52 -7.79 -12.38
CA ASP A 37 10.98 -6.70 -13.20
C ASP A 37 10.77 -5.43 -12.37
N GLU A 38 10.18 -5.56 -11.18
CA GLU A 38 9.96 -4.43 -10.29
C GLU A 38 11.27 -3.83 -9.75
N ALA A 39 12.32 -4.64 -9.60
CA ALA A 39 13.65 -4.15 -9.27
C ALA A 39 14.20 -3.27 -10.40
N PHE A 40 14.05 -3.71 -11.66
CA PHE A 40 14.41 -2.94 -12.84
C PHE A 40 13.58 -1.66 -12.96
N HIS A 41 12.25 -1.75 -12.93
CA HIS A 41 11.33 -0.60 -12.99
C HIS A 41 11.65 0.45 -11.94
N THR A 42 11.90 0.02 -10.69
CA THR A 42 12.27 0.94 -9.61
C THR A 42 13.55 1.70 -9.94
N LYS A 43 14.59 1.01 -10.42
CA LYS A 43 15.90 1.60 -10.69
C LYS A 43 15.83 2.57 -11.87
N THR A 44 15.19 2.16 -12.96
CA THR A 44 14.99 2.99 -14.14
C THR A 44 14.15 4.22 -13.81
N SER A 45 13.08 4.08 -13.03
CA SER A 45 12.25 5.21 -12.59
C SER A 45 13.03 6.19 -11.71
N GLN A 46 13.91 5.70 -10.84
CA GLN A 46 14.79 6.56 -10.03
C GLN A 46 15.78 7.33 -10.90
N LEU A 47 16.42 6.66 -11.86
CA LEU A 47 17.34 7.29 -12.80
C LEU A 47 16.64 8.40 -13.59
N ILE A 48 15.48 8.09 -14.18
CA ILE A 48 14.71 9.06 -14.97
C ILE A 48 14.27 10.23 -14.08
N GLY A 49 13.64 9.93 -12.95
CA GLY A 49 13.00 10.92 -12.10
C GLY A 49 13.94 11.77 -11.26
N ARG A 50 15.21 11.36 -11.03
CA ARG A 50 16.16 12.11 -10.19
C ARG A 50 17.35 12.69 -10.94
N ASP A 51 17.81 11.98 -11.96
CA ASP A 51 19.09 12.27 -12.60
C ASP A 51 18.85 12.77 -14.03
N LEU A 52 18.16 11.99 -14.86
CA LEU A 52 17.94 12.36 -16.26
C LEU A 52 17.13 13.64 -16.42
N TYR A 53 16.17 13.91 -15.53
CA TYR A 53 15.32 15.10 -15.67
C TYR A 53 16.12 16.42 -15.66
N LYS A 54 17.28 16.42 -14.99
CA LYS A 54 18.15 17.59 -14.83
C LYS A 54 18.89 17.96 -16.11
N GLU A 55 18.97 17.03 -17.06
CA GLU A 55 19.59 17.25 -18.38
C GLU A 55 18.63 17.95 -19.36
N PHE A 56 17.34 18.08 -19.01
CA PHE A 56 16.37 18.84 -19.80
C PHE A 56 16.24 20.28 -19.33
N SER A 57 15.63 21.11 -20.17
CA SER A 57 15.17 22.45 -19.78
C SER A 57 14.30 22.39 -18.53
N LYS A 58 14.35 23.46 -17.73
CA LYS A 58 13.49 23.59 -16.55
C LYS A 58 12.02 23.38 -16.94
N PRO A 59 11.22 22.70 -16.10
CA PRO A 59 9.83 22.41 -16.42
C PRO A 59 9.04 23.72 -16.55
N THR A 60 8.22 23.79 -17.59
CA THR A 60 7.24 24.85 -17.82
C THR A 60 6.21 24.91 -16.69
N ALA A 61 5.48 26.01 -16.58
CA ALA A 61 4.42 26.14 -15.58
C ALA A 61 3.37 25.00 -15.65
N TYR A 62 3.05 24.54 -16.85
CA TYR A 62 2.13 23.43 -17.05
C TYR A 62 2.71 22.10 -16.57
N GLU A 63 3.97 21.78 -16.91
CA GLU A 63 4.63 20.56 -16.46
C GLU A 63 4.80 20.54 -14.94
N GLN A 64 5.15 21.67 -14.33
CA GLN A 64 5.20 21.80 -12.87
C GLN A 64 3.83 21.56 -12.24
N PHE A 65 2.77 22.10 -12.84
CA PHE A 65 1.40 21.88 -12.37
C PHE A 65 1.04 20.39 -12.42
N ILE A 66 1.26 19.73 -13.55
CA ILE A 66 0.96 18.30 -13.71
C ILE A 66 1.79 17.45 -12.74
N GLY A 67 3.10 17.68 -12.65
CA GLY A 67 3.97 16.96 -11.73
C GLY A 67 3.49 17.10 -10.28
N ASN A 68 3.12 18.31 -9.86
CA ASN A 68 2.59 18.55 -8.53
C ASN A 68 1.22 17.92 -8.29
N LEU A 69 0.34 17.94 -9.28
CA LEU A 69 -0.97 17.29 -9.19
C LEU A 69 -0.83 15.78 -8.99
N VAL A 70 0.11 15.13 -9.68
CA VAL A 70 0.41 13.70 -9.51
C VAL A 70 0.84 13.40 -8.08
N PHE A 71 1.81 14.14 -7.53
CA PHE A 71 2.24 13.94 -6.15
C PHE A 71 1.10 14.18 -5.15
N TYR A 72 0.29 15.22 -5.37
CA TYR A 72 -0.83 15.54 -4.51
C TYR A 72 -1.88 14.42 -4.50
N ARG A 73 -2.28 13.93 -5.67
CA ARG A 73 -3.25 12.82 -5.82
C ARG A 73 -2.70 11.51 -5.26
N MET A 74 -1.43 11.23 -5.47
CA MET A 74 -0.78 10.05 -4.90
C MET A 74 -0.82 10.08 -3.37
N GLN A 75 -0.57 11.24 -2.75
CA GLN A 75 -0.70 11.39 -1.31
C GLN A 75 -2.14 11.17 -0.84
N GLN A 76 -3.13 11.74 -1.53
CA GLN A 76 -4.53 11.57 -1.16
C GLN A 76 -5.03 10.13 -1.30
N GLY A 77 -4.64 9.44 -2.38
CA GLY A 77 -5.19 8.13 -2.72
C GLY A 77 -4.42 6.95 -2.16
N PHE A 78 -3.08 6.98 -2.23
CA PHE A 78 -2.26 5.77 -2.08
C PHE A 78 -1.25 5.80 -0.95
N LEU A 79 -1.07 6.95 -0.30
CA LEU A 79 -0.10 7.13 0.79
C LEU A 79 -0.71 7.77 2.05
N GLY A 80 -1.93 8.31 1.94
CA GLY A 80 -2.56 9.15 2.96
C GLY A 80 -3.41 8.40 3.97
N SER A 81 -3.27 7.09 4.10
CA SER A 81 -4.03 6.27 5.04
C SER A 81 -3.24 5.03 5.46
N LEU A 82 -3.74 4.30 6.44
CA LEU A 82 -3.23 3.00 6.86
C LEU A 82 -4.30 1.95 6.56
N SER A 83 -3.96 0.89 5.81
CA SER A 83 -4.79 -0.31 5.74
C SER A 83 -4.40 -1.24 6.87
N LEU A 84 -5.39 -1.84 7.50
CA LEU A 84 -5.26 -2.77 8.61
C LEU A 84 -5.53 -4.21 8.20
N GLY A 85 -6.32 -4.41 7.15
CA GLY A 85 -6.50 -5.74 6.57
C GLY A 85 -5.34 -6.14 5.63
N MET A 86 -4.53 -5.18 5.16
CA MET A 86 -3.37 -5.46 4.32
C MET A 86 -2.13 -4.68 4.75
N VAL A 87 -1.18 -5.42 5.32
CA VAL A 87 0.12 -4.88 5.73
C VAL A 87 0.86 -4.27 4.54
N SER A 88 1.53 -3.14 4.77
CA SER A 88 2.26 -2.35 3.76
C SER A 88 1.38 -1.70 2.67
N ILE A 89 0.06 -1.65 2.85
CA ILE A 89 -0.87 -0.90 2.00
C ILE A 89 -1.32 0.39 2.71
N PHE A 90 -1.24 1.54 2.04
CA PHE A 90 -1.52 2.86 2.65
C PHE A 90 -2.82 3.49 2.12
N ARG A 91 -3.86 2.64 1.98
CA ARG A 91 -5.21 3.00 1.53
C ARG A 91 -6.21 2.71 2.66
N GLN A 92 -7.41 3.27 2.55
CA GLN A 92 -8.49 3.00 3.52
C GLN A 92 -9.05 1.58 3.32
N ASP A 93 -9.36 0.88 4.41
CA ASP A 93 -9.92 -0.48 4.35
C ASP A 93 -11.34 -0.54 3.80
N ALA A 94 -12.04 0.59 3.72
CA ALA A 94 -13.36 0.68 3.11
C ALA A 94 -13.42 0.08 1.70
N ALA A 95 -12.34 0.20 0.93
CA ALA A 95 -12.22 -0.36 -0.42
C ALA A 95 -12.11 -1.90 -0.43
N PHE A 96 -11.86 -2.52 0.73
CA PHE A 96 -11.53 -3.93 0.87
C PHE A 96 -12.55 -4.75 1.67
N LEU A 97 -13.46 -4.11 2.40
CA LEU A 97 -14.45 -4.77 3.26
C LEU A 97 -15.23 -5.90 2.55
N SER A 98 -15.72 -5.65 1.34
CA SER A 98 -16.46 -6.66 0.57
C SER A 98 -15.61 -7.84 0.11
N TYR A 99 -14.30 -7.64 -0.08
CA TYR A 99 -13.38 -8.74 -0.40
C TYR A 99 -13.05 -9.56 0.85
N TYR A 100 -12.82 -8.89 1.99
CA TYR A 100 -12.60 -9.59 3.25
C TYR A 100 -13.81 -10.45 3.63
N ASP A 101 -15.02 -9.90 3.54
CA ASP A 101 -16.26 -10.64 3.79
C ASP A 101 -16.39 -11.87 2.87
N LYS A 102 -16.17 -11.69 1.55
CA LYS A 102 -16.19 -12.80 0.58
C LYS A 102 -15.18 -13.89 0.90
N ILE A 103 -13.98 -13.53 1.39
CA ILE A 103 -12.96 -14.50 1.77
C ILE A 103 -13.39 -15.26 3.03
N LEU A 104 -13.80 -14.56 4.07
CA LEU A 104 -14.23 -15.16 5.35
C LEU A 104 -15.44 -16.09 5.17
N ARG A 105 -16.35 -15.73 4.26
CA ARG A 105 -17.52 -16.54 3.90
C ARG A 105 -17.28 -17.60 2.82
N SER A 106 -16.08 -17.65 2.23
CA SER A 106 -15.76 -18.64 1.21
C SER A 106 -15.75 -20.06 1.82
N PRO A 107 -15.90 -21.13 1.01
CA PRO A 107 -15.86 -22.51 1.52
C PRO A 107 -14.59 -22.88 2.29
N LEU A 108 -13.50 -22.12 2.13
CA LEU A 108 -12.26 -22.32 2.86
C LEU A 108 -12.40 -21.99 4.36
N PHE A 109 -13.17 -20.95 4.68
CA PHE A 109 -13.34 -20.46 6.05
C PHE A 109 -14.76 -20.74 6.60
N GLY A 110 -15.76 -20.77 5.72
CA GLY A 110 -17.11 -21.23 6.02
C GLY A 110 -17.89 -20.37 6.99
N MET A 111 -17.49 -19.11 7.23
CA MET A 111 -18.13 -18.25 8.22
C MET A 111 -19.54 -17.83 7.79
N SER A 112 -20.43 -17.67 8.76
CA SER A 112 -21.71 -16.99 8.55
C SER A 112 -21.52 -15.49 8.29
N ALA A 113 -22.60 -14.79 7.92
CA ALA A 113 -22.57 -13.34 7.79
C ALA A 113 -22.23 -12.66 9.12
N GLU A 114 -22.80 -13.15 10.22
CA GLU A 114 -22.59 -12.64 11.57
C GLU A 114 -21.15 -12.85 12.03
N GLU A 115 -20.58 -14.04 11.79
CA GLU A 115 -19.20 -14.36 12.13
C GLU A 115 -18.21 -13.50 11.32
N SER A 116 -18.46 -13.33 10.02
CA SER A 116 -17.66 -12.46 9.16
C SER A 116 -17.68 -11.01 9.67
N LEU A 117 -18.87 -10.46 9.92
CA LEU A 117 -19.02 -9.09 10.44
C LEU A 117 -18.36 -8.93 11.81
N TYR A 118 -18.46 -9.92 12.70
CA TYR A 118 -17.78 -9.92 13.99
C TYR A 118 -16.27 -9.79 13.82
N TRP A 119 -15.66 -10.61 12.95
CA TRP A 119 -14.21 -10.56 12.74
C TRP A 119 -13.76 -9.29 12.03
N LEU A 120 -14.53 -8.77 11.08
CA LEU A 120 -14.25 -7.48 10.44
C LEU A 120 -14.25 -6.34 11.45
N GLU A 121 -15.21 -6.30 12.37
CA GLU A 121 -15.24 -5.32 13.45
C GLU A 121 -14.02 -5.44 14.34
N LYS A 122 -13.70 -6.66 14.80
CA LYS A 122 -12.57 -6.91 15.69
C LYS A 122 -11.23 -6.55 15.08
N CYS A 123 -11.01 -6.91 13.81
CA CYS A 123 -9.72 -6.70 13.16
C CYS A 123 -9.54 -5.30 12.56
N LEU A 124 -10.62 -4.57 12.23
CA LEU A 124 -10.47 -3.27 11.55
C LEU A 124 -10.82 -2.08 12.43
N CYS A 125 -11.63 -2.28 13.47
CA CYS A 125 -12.18 -1.20 14.29
C CYS A 125 -11.62 -1.16 15.72
N GLN A 126 -10.76 -2.12 16.10
CA GLN A 126 -10.18 -2.19 17.45
C GLN A 126 -8.66 -2.20 17.34
N GLU A 127 -7.98 -1.42 18.18
CA GLU A 127 -6.53 -1.32 18.16
C GLU A 127 -5.87 -2.66 18.52
N HIS A 128 -4.83 -3.03 17.78
CA HIS A 128 -4.05 -4.24 18.02
C HIS A 128 -2.61 -4.09 17.47
N GLN A 129 -1.71 -5.02 17.79
CA GLN A 129 -0.29 -4.94 17.42
C GLN A 129 -0.02 -4.79 15.91
N GLY A 130 -0.91 -5.29 15.05
CA GLY A 130 -0.83 -5.07 13.60
C GLY A 130 -0.76 -3.58 13.19
N PHE A 131 -1.34 -2.67 13.98
CA PHE A 131 -1.29 -1.24 13.73
C PHE A 131 0.12 -0.67 13.88
N ASP A 132 0.85 -1.07 14.94
CA ASP A 132 2.24 -0.66 15.14
C ASP A 132 3.14 -1.10 13.98
N VAL A 133 2.91 -2.32 13.50
CA VAL A 133 3.63 -2.85 12.33
C VAL A 133 3.34 -2.00 11.11
N GLN A 134 2.07 -1.66 10.89
CA GLN A 134 1.66 -0.85 9.76
C GLN A 134 2.21 0.58 9.80
N VAL A 135 2.23 1.21 10.98
CA VAL A 135 2.85 2.53 11.20
C VAL A 135 4.34 2.50 10.88
N LYS A 136 5.08 1.45 11.28
CA LYS A 136 6.50 1.29 10.92
C LYS A 136 6.70 1.24 9.41
N TYR A 137 5.85 0.51 8.69
CA TYR A 137 5.90 0.48 7.22
C TYR A 137 5.57 1.83 6.59
N HIS A 138 4.58 2.55 7.13
CA HIS A 138 4.22 3.89 6.67
C HIS A 138 5.36 4.88 6.86
N GLN A 139 5.98 4.90 8.05
CA GLN A 139 7.15 5.74 8.34
C GLN A 139 8.32 5.44 7.41
N LYS A 140 8.59 4.16 7.14
CA LYS A 140 9.62 3.75 6.17
C LYS A 140 9.30 4.28 4.76
N MET A 141 8.05 4.15 4.32
CA MET A 141 7.62 4.69 3.03
C MET A 141 7.76 6.21 3.01
N LEU A 142 7.33 6.91 4.06
CA LEU A 142 7.42 8.36 4.16
C LEU A 142 8.86 8.84 4.02
N LYS A 143 9.81 8.18 4.70
CA LYS A 143 11.24 8.47 4.57
C LYS A 143 11.74 8.32 3.13
N ASN A 144 11.29 7.28 2.42
CA ASN A 144 11.67 7.06 1.02
C ASN A 144 11.09 8.12 0.09
N MET A 145 9.84 8.52 0.32
CA MET A 145 9.19 9.58 -0.44
C MET A 145 9.85 10.93 -0.21
N LEU A 146 10.16 11.29 1.05
CA LEU A 146 10.89 12.51 1.37
C LEU A 146 12.26 12.56 0.70
N ARG A 147 12.98 11.43 0.63
CA ARG A 147 14.25 11.34 -0.09
C ARG A 147 14.09 11.53 -1.60
N LEU A 148 12.97 11.11 -2.18
CA LEU A 148 12.67 11.35 -3.58
C LEU A 148 12.34 12.83 -3.83
N THR A 149 11.46 13.41 -3.02
CA THR A 149 10.99 14.78 -3.20
C THR A 149 12.06 15.83 -2.91
N ASP A 150 13.04 15.52 -2.05
CA ASP A 150 14.19 16.39 -1.77
C ASP A 150 14.99 16.72 -3.04
N SER A 151 15.10 15.76 -3.95
CA SER A 151 15.84 15.90 -5.21
C SER A 151 15.08 16.64 -6.33
N LEU A 152 13.83 17.06 -6.10
CA LEU A 152 12.96 17.71 -7.07
C LEU A 152 12.74 19.18 -6.65
N ASP A 153 13.24 20.13 -7.43
CA ASP A 153 13.21 21.57 -7.09
C ASP A 153 11.85 22.25 -7.36
N TYR A 154 11.05 21.70 -8.27
CA TYR A 154 9.79 22.27 -8.73
C TYR A 154 8.53 21.90 -7.92
N LEU A 155 8.68 21.15 -6.83
CA LEU A 155 7.53 20.68 -6.02
C LEU A 155 6.96 21.78 -5.11
N TRP A 156 5.63 21.85 -5.05
CA TRP A 156 4.87 22.59 -4.05
C TRP A 156 5.24 22.13 -2.63
N PRO A 157 5.19 23.02 -1.62
CA PRO A 157 5.52 22.67 -0.24
C PRO A 157 4.76 21.45 0.31
N VAL A 158 3.47 21.33 -0.02
CA VAL A 158 2.62 20.19 0.38
C VAL A 158 3.14 18.85 -0.13
N ASN A 159 3.78 18.84 -1.31
CA ASN A 159 4.36 17.66 -1.94
C ASN A 159 5.79 17.43 -1.47
N ARG A 160 6.62 18.48 -1.44
CA ARG A 160 8.01 18.41 -0.96
C ARG A 160 8.09 17.80 0.44
N GLU A 161 7.19 18.23 1.33
CA GLU A 161 7.15 17.77 2.72
C GLU A 161 6.24 16.57 2.96
N MET A 162 5.57 16.05 1.93
CA MET A 162 4.62 14.93 2.01
C MET A 162 3.56 15.11 3.10
N ARG A 163 2.99 16.32 3.22
CA ARG A 163 2.13 16.72 4.37
C ARG A 163 0.87 15.85 4.49
N LEU A 164 0.23 15.51 3.38
CA LEU A 164 -0.99 14.70 3.39
C LEU A 164 -0.69 13.25 3.76
N MET A 165 0.43 12.70 3.26
CA MET A 165 0.89 11.38 3.67
C MET A 165 1.19 11.33 5.18
N LYS A 166 1.89 12.33 5.72
CA LYS A 166 2.18 12.45 7.16
C LYS A 166 0.91 12.40 8.00
N ALA A 167 -0.09 13.20 7.64
CA ALA A 167 -1.38 13.23 8.33
C ALA A 167 -2.16 11.89 8.24
N GLY A 168 -1.80 11.02 7.29
CA GLY A 168 -2.40 9.70 7.11
C GLY A 168 -1.84 8.61 8.02
N GLY A 169 -0.70 8.84 8.69
CA GLY A 169 -0.02 7.85 9.53
C GLY A 169 -0.58 7.70 10.95
N SER A 170 -1.84 8.08 11.19
CA SER A 170 -2.47 8.04 12.52
C SER A 170 -3.34 6.79 12.68
N ILE A 171 -3.09 6.03 13.75
CA ILE A 171 -3.87 4.86 14.16
C ILE A 171 -5.32 5.26 14.48
N GLU A 172 -5.50 6.27 15.34
CA GLU A 172 -6.81 6.78 15.74
C GLU A 172 -7.67 7.17 14.53
N ARG A 173 -7.06 7.87 13.57
CA ARG A 173 -7.73 8.26 12.33
C ARG A 173 -8.11 7.05 11.47
N ALA A 174 -7.23 6.04 11.38
CA ALA A 174 -7.52 4.81 10.65
C ALA A 174 -8.68 4.05 11.28
N ILE A 175 -8.68 3.88 12.60
CA ILE A 175 -9.77 3.25 13.36
C ILE A 175 -11.08 4.00 13.15
N THR A 176 -11.08 5.33 13.28
CA THR A 176 -12.28 6.16 13.11
C THR A 176 -12.89 5.99 11.72
N ASN A 177 -12.05 6.02 10.68
CA ASN A 177 -12.51 5.80 9.31
C ASN A 177 -13.03 4.38 9.10
N ASN A 178 -12.39 3.38 9.70
CA ASN A 178 -12.79 1.98 9.59
C ASN A 178 -14.09 1.70 10.32
N ILE A 179 -14.33 2.28 11.50
CA ILE A 179 -15.63 2.22 12.20
C ILE A 179 -16.73 2.75 11.29
N LYS A 180 -16.53 3.94 10.70
CA LYS A 180 -17.52 4.53 9.79
C LYS A 180 -17.80 3.63 8.59
N ALA A 181 -16.75 3.13 7.94
CA ALA A 181 -16.88 2.26 6.77
C ALA A 181 -17.53 0.92 7.11
N PHE A 182 -17.17 0.33 8.26
CA PHE A 182 -17.73 -0.92 8.75
C PHE A 182 -19.22 -0.79 9.03
N LEU A 183 -19.67 0.29 9.68
CA LEU A 183 -21.10 0.52 9.94
C LEU A 183 -21.91 0.62 8.64
N GLN A 184 -21.42 1.38 7.66
CA GLN A 184 -22.04 1.49 6.33
C GLN A 184 -22.08 0.14 5.59
N PHE A 185 -21.00 -0.64 5.69
CA PHE A 185 -20.92 -1.96 5.09
C PHE A 185 -21.87 -2.95 5.76
N LYS A 186 -21.92 -2.96 7.09
CA LYS A 186 -22.81 -3.80 7.89
C LYS A 186 -24.27 -3.61 7.48
N GLU A 187 -24.72 -2.35 7.37
CA GLU A 187 -26.08 -2.03 6.90
C GLU A 187 -26.36 -2.64 5.52
N THR A 188 -25.39 -2.59 4.60
CA THR A 188 -25.54 -3.13 3.24
C THR A 188 -25.66 -4.66 3.24
N VAL A 189 -24.96 -5.36 4.13
CA VAL A 189 -24.96 -6.83 4.20
C VAL A 189 -26.17 -7.36 4.97
N THR A 190 -26.71 -6.62 5.93
CA THR A 190 -27.85 -7.06 6.76
C THR A 190 -29.23 -6.76 6.16
N VAL A 191 -29.30 -5.88 5.14
CA VAL A 191 -30.56 -5.51 4.46
C VAL A 191 -30.85 -6.42 3.25
N LEU A 192 -29.92 -7.30 2.89
CA LEU A 192 -30.08 -8.40 1.92
C LEU A 192 -30.45 -9.70 2.63
#